data_AF-A0A358HPP4-F1
#
_entry.id   AF-A0A358HPP4-F1
#
_cell.length_a   1.000
_cell.length_b   1.000
_cell.length_c   1.000
_cell.angle_alpha   90.00
_cell.angle_beta   90.00
_cell.angle_gamma   90.00
#
_symmetry.space_group_name_H-M   'P 1'
#
loop_
_entity.id
_entity.type
_entity.pdbx_description
1 polymer ?
#
loop_
_entity_poly.entity_id
_entity_poly.type
_entity_poly.pdbx_seq_one_letter_code
_entity_poly.pdbx_strand_id
1 'polypeptide(L)' 'MRSHDLWRGAATAARRSVLAVALGATVLGAGAASAAEKINIAALTFVSSSPLFIAKEKGYFADEGLDAEITFFRS' A
#
# COMPACT_ATOMS: atom_id res chain seq x y z
N MET A 1 -39.63 -26.72 -29.53
CA MET A 1 -38.20 -26.88 -29.17
C MET A 1 -37.58 -25.50 -28.91
N ARG A 2 -37.76 -24.89 -27.73
CA ARG A 2 -37.13 -23.58 -27.36
C ARG A 2 -36.89 -23.37 -25.85
N SER A 3 -37.13 -24.36 -25.00
CA SER A 3 -37.04 -24.21 -23.53
C SER A 3 -35.67 -24.57 -22.95
N HIS A 4 -34.88 -25.41 -23.62
CA HIS A 4 -33.61 -25.92 -23.09
C HIS A 4 -32.44 -24.94 -23.21
N ASP A 5 -32.49 -24.04 -24.21
CA ASP A 5 -31.42 -23.06 -24.48
C ASP A 5 -31.44 -21.88 -23.51
N LEU A 6 -32.63 -21.52 -23.02
CA LEU A 6 -32.84 -20.47 -22.01
C LEU A 6 -32.17 -20.82 -20.67
N TRP A 7 -32.21 -22.09 -20.29
CA TRP A 7 -31.64 -22.55 -19.02
C TRP A 7 -30.10 -22.55 -19.04
N ARG A 8 -29.50 -22.85 -20.19
CA ARG A 8 -28.04 -22.76 -20.40
C ARG A 8 -27.55 -21.30 -20.47
N GLY A 9 -28.32 -20.41 -21.07
CA GLY A 9 -28.03 -18.97 -21.10
C GLY A 9 -28.02 -18.34 -19.70
N ALA A 10 -29.03 -18.66 -18.88
CA ALA A 10 -29.12 -18.20 -17.49
C ALA A 10 -27.96 -18.71 -16.62
N ALA A 11 -27.56 -19.98 -16.77
CA ALA A 11 -26.43 -20.55 -16.04
C ALA A 11 -25.09 -19.90 -16.42
N THR A 12 -24.91 -19.52 -17.69
CA THR A 12 -23.69 -18.86 -18.17
C THR A 12 -23.63 -17.39 -17.72
N ALA A 13 -24.78 -16.70 -17.69
CA ALA A 13 -24.91 -15.37 -17.14
C ALA A 13 -24.64 -15.34 -15.62
N ALA A 14 -25.17 -16.31 -14.88
CA ALA A 14 -24.95 -16.45 -13.44
C ALA A 14 -23.47 -16.76 -13.08
N ARG A 15 -22.76 -17.52 -13.91
CA ARG A 15 -21.31 -17.76 -13.71
C ARG A 15 -20.48 -16.50 -13.94
N ARG A 16 -20.84 -15.69 -14.93
CA ARG A 16 -20.16 -14.41 -15.22
C ARG A 16 -20.40 -13.38 -14.12
N SER A 17 -21.60 -13.33 -13.55
CA SER A 17 -21.88 -12.41 -12.43
C SER A 17 -21.14 -12.82 -11.15
N VAL A 18 -21.02 -14.12 -10.85
CA VAL A 18 -20.23 -14.60 -9.70
C VAL A 18 -18.74 -14.26 -9.86
N LEU A 19 -18.18 -14.45 -11.05
CA LEU A 19 -16.80 -14.06 -11.36
C LEU A 19 -16.57 -12.54 -11.22
N ALA A 20 -17.52 -11.73 -11.68
CA ALA A 20 -17.44 -10.27 -11.55
C ALA A 20 -17.49 -9.83 -10.07
N VAL A 21 -18.33 -10.46 -9.25
CA VAL A 21 -18.38 -10.20 -7.80
C VAL A 21 -17.10 -10.64 -7.10
N ALA A 22 -16.54 -11.81 -7.45
CA ALA A 22 -15.30 -12.30 -6.88
C ALA A 22 -14.11 -11.39 -7.20
N LEU A 23 -14.01 -10.90 -8.44
CA LEU A 23 -12.98 -9.93 -8.84
C LEU A 23 -13.19 -8.58 -8.15
N GLY A 24 -14.44 -8.10 -8.03
CA GLY A 24 -14.75 -6.87 -7.28
C GLY A 24 -14.36 -6.96 -5.80
N ALA A 25 -14.57 -8.11 -5.16
CA ALA A 25 -14.19 -8.34 -3.77
C ALA A 25 -12.67 -8.30 -3.55
N THR A 26 -11.85 -8.73 -4.51
CA THR A 26 -10.38 -8.66 -4.40
C THR A 26 -9.83 -7.23 -4.41
N VAL A 27 -10.50 -6.30 -5.10
CA VAL A 27 -10.08 -4.89 -5.14
C VAL A 27 -10.42 -4.18 -3.83
N LEU A 28 -11.55 -4.53 -3.21
CA LEU A 28 -11.97 -3.98 -1.91
C LEU A 28 -11.20 -4.57 -0.72
N GLY A 29 -10.66 -5.78 -0.88
CA GLY A 29 -9.86 -6.48 0.14
C GLY A 29 -8.37 -6.15 0.09
N ALA A 30 -7.88 -5.52 -0.98
CA ALA A 30 -6.54 -4.93 -1.01
C ALA A 30 -6.55 -3.75 -0.04
N GLY A 31 -6.12 -3.99 1.20
CA GLY A 31 -6.10 -3.00 2.27
C GLY A 31 -5.49 -1.68 1.77
N ALA A 32 -6.11 -0.56 2.15
CA ALA A 32 -5.59 0.75 1.81
C ALA A 32 -4.11 0.80 2.24
N ALA A 33 -3.21 1.08 1.29
CA ALA A 33 -1.83 1.37 1.62
C ALA A 33 -1.84 2.59 2.53
N SER A 34 -1.66 2.36 3.84
CA SER A 34 -1.54 3.46 4.79
C SER A 34 -0.29 4.23 4.40
N ALA A 35 -0.45 5.51 4.06
CA ALA A 35 0.69 6.38 3.87
C ALA A 35 1.55 6.29 5.15
N ALA A 36 2.86 6.13 4.98
CA ALA A 36 3.77 6.10 6.11
C ALA A 36 3.63 7.42 6.89
N GLU A 37 3.44 7.31 8.20
CA GLU A 37 3.40 8.50 9.06
C GLU A 37 4.75 9.21 8.94
N LYS A 38 4.71 10.53 8.76
CA LYS A 38 5.93 11.32 8.61
C LYS A 38 6.62 11.48 9.95
N ILE A 39 7.88 11.09 10.03
CA ILE A 39 8.69 11.14 11.25
C ILE A 39 9.69 12.29 11.14
N ASN A 40 9.73 13.17 12.14
CA ASN A 40 10.74 14.22 12.25
C ASN A 40 11.79 13.86 13.31
N ILE A 41 13.04 13.75 12.88
CA ILE A 41 14.20 13.45 13.72
C ILE A 41 14.98 14.76 13.94
N ALA A 42 14.95 15.26 15.18
CA ALA A 42 15.74 16.42 15.58
C ALA A 42 17.19 15.98 15.92
N ALA A 43 18.15 16.40 15.10
CA ALA A 43 19.57 16.09 15.26
C ALA A 43 20.35 17.28 15.84
N LEU A 44 21.30 16.99 16.73
CA LEU A 44 22.32 17.95 17.17
C LEU A 44 23.47 17.99 16.15
N THR A 45 24.27 19.05 16.16
CA THR A 45 25.45 19.20 15.30
C THR A 45 26.68 18.46 15.84
N PHE A 46 26.48 17.26 16.37
CA PHE A 46 27.55 16.38 16.84
C PHE A 46 27.82 15.26 15.83
N VAL A 47 29.07 14.79 15.78
CA VAL A 47 29.49 13.70 14.89
C VAL A 47 28.74 12.39 15.20
N SER A 48 28.29 12.20 16.44
CA SER A 48 27.44 11.06 16.81
C SER A 48 26.09 11.03 16.07
N SER A 49 25.63 12.14 15.48
CA SER A 49 24.43 12.19 14.65
C SER A 49 24.67 11.80 13.19
N SER A 50 25.92 11.65 12.74
CA SER A 50 26.27 11.27 11.35
C SER A 50 25.55 10.01 10.82
N PRO A 51 25.30 8.94 11.62
CA PRO A 51 24.58 7.77 11.12
C PRO A 51 23.17 8.08 10.60
N LEU A 52 22.48 9.09 11.14
CA LEU A 52 21.15 9.50 10.68
C LEU A 52 21.19 10.02 9.23
N PHE A 53 22.18 10.85 8.93
CA PHE A 53 22.36 11.43 7.59
C PHE A 53 22.77 10.38 6.57
N ILE A 54 23.67 9.47 6.96
CA ILE A 54 24.08 8.33 6.11
C ILE A 54 22.87 7.44 5.82
N ALA A 55 22.06 7.11 6.83
CA ALA A 55 20.86 6.30 6.66
C ALA A 55 19.85 6.97 5.71
N LYS A 56 19.68 8.29 5.78
CA LYS A 56 18.84 9.06 4.86
C LYS A 56 19.38 9.04 3.43
N GLU A 57 20.67 9.26 3.24
CA GLU A 57 21.31 9.28 1.91
C GLU A 57 21.35 7.89 1.26
N LYS A 58 21.54 6.84 2.07
CA LYS A 58 21.55 5.44 1.61
C LYS A 58 20.16 4.84 1.41
N GLY A 59 19.10 5.53 1.81
CA GLY A 59 17.72 5.05 1.64
C GLY A 59 17.23 4.09 2.72
N TYR A 60 17.99 3.83 3.78
CA TYR A 60 17.65 2.83 4.81
C TYR A 60 16.32 3.12 5.51
N PHE A 61 15.94 4.39 5.68
CA PHE A 61 14.61 4.72 6.20
C PHE A 61 13.50 4.28 5.25
N ALA A 62 13.69 4.48 3.94
CA ALA A 62 12.71 4.09 2.93
C ALA A 62 12.62 2.56 2.79
N ASP A 63 13.74 1.84 2.91
CA ASP A 63 13.78 0.37 2.89
C ASP A 63 12.95 -0.24 4.04
N GLU A 64 12.92 0.45 5.19
CA GLU A 64 12.09 0.09 6.35
C GLU A 64 10.66 0.70 6.30
N GLY A 65 10.29 1.35 5.20
CA GLY A 65 8.97 1.97 5.04
C GLY A 65 8.73 3.24 5.88
N LEU A 66 9.81 3.91 6.32
CA LEU A 66 9.76 5.13 7.13
C LEU A 66 9.92 6.40 6.27
N ASP A 67 8.95 7.31 6.36
CA ASP A 67 9.08 8.67 5.81
C ASP A 67 9.75 9.59 6.83
N ALA A 68 11.08 9.50 6.93
CA ALA A 68 11.86 10.26 7.91
C ALA A 68 12.46 11.55 7.35
N GLU A 69 12.28 12.67 8.06
CA GLU A 69 13.00 13.93 7.83
C GLU A 69 13.93 14.24 9.00
N ILE A 70 15.08 14.84 8.68
CA ILE A 70 16.08 15.24 9.68
C ILE A 70 16.11 16.77 9.74
N THR A 71 15.91 17.32 10.94
CA THR A 71 16.00 18.75 11.21
C THR A 71 17.07 19.01 12.26
N PHE A 72 17.73 20.17 12.23
CA PHE A 72 18.64 20.54 13.31
C PHE A 72 17.86 21.06 14.50
N PHE A 73 18.13 20.47 15.66
CA PHE A 73 17.59 20.94 16.93
C PHE A 73 18.13 22.34 17.24
N ARG A 74 17.24 23.25 17.65
CA ARG A 74 17.56 24.59 18.14
C ARG A 74 16.76 24.83 19.42
N SER A 75 17.45 25.27 20.47
CA SER A 75 16.85 25.69 21.74
C SER A 75 16.23 27.07 21.64
#